data_AF-A0A7Z0QD75-F1
#
_entry.id   AF-A0A7Z0QD75-F1
#
_cell.length_a   1.000
_cell.length_b   1.000
_cell.length_c   1.000
_cell.angle_alpha   90.00
_cell.angle_beta   90.00
_cell.angle_gamma   90.00
#
_symmetry.space_group_name_H-M   'P 1'
#
loop_
_entity.id
_entity.type
_entity.pdbx_description
1 polymer ?
#
loop_
_entity_poly.entity_id
_entity_poly.type
_entity_poly.pdbx_seq_one_letter_code
_entity_poly.pdbx_strand_id
1 'polypeptide(L)' 'MGVILPFVLDGVFEPNDIEAMSLACEEACNSLHINGDARARETIAARVIAFARRGERSPMVLRDRVLAEANADAGC' A
#
# COMPACT_ATOMS: atom_id res chain seq x y z
N MET A 1 -17.19 1.32 2.52
CA MET A 1 -16.07 0.41 2.76
C MET A 1 -15.48 -0.01 1.42
N GLY A 2 -14.28 0.47 1.09
CA GLY A 2 -13.56 0.10 -0.12
C GLY A 2 -12.75 -1.16 0.13
N VAL A 3 -13.04 -2.22 -0.61
CA VAL A 3 -12.38 -3.51 -0.46
C VAL A 3 -11.21 -3.61 -1.44
N ILE A 4 -10.00 -3.82 -0.93
CA ILE A 4 -8.77 -4.04 -1.71
C ILE A 4 -8.74 -5.46 -2.31
N LEU A 5 -9.91 -6.11 -2.39
CA LEU A 5 -10.09 -7.51 -2.73
C LEU A 5 -9.57 -7.94 -4.11
N PRO A 6 -9.53 -7.14 -5.21
CA PRO A 6 -9.10 -7.69 -6.49
C PRO A 6 -7.58 -7.91 -6.59
N PHE A 7 -6.78 -7.37 -5.68
CA PHE A 7 -5.31 -7.44 -5.80
C PHE A 7 -4.66 -8.49 -4.90
N VAL A 8 -5.39 -9.04 -3.92
CA VAL A 8 -4.91 -10.07 -2.99
C VAL A 8 -5.35 -11.47 -3.45
N LEU A 9 -5.15 -11.79 -4.72
CA LEU A 9 -5.56 -13.08 -5.31
C LEU A 9 -4.52 -14.21 -5.15
N ASP A 10 -3.46 -13.97 -4.39
CA ASP A 10 -2.42 -14.94 -4.09
C ASP A 10 -2.57 -15.32 -2.61
N GLY A 11 -2.94 -16.57 -2.30
CA GLY A 11 -3.24 -17.08 -0.95
C GLY A 11 -2.07 -17.07 0.05
N VAL A 12 -1.14 -16.13 -0.11
CA VAL A 12 0.05 -15.84 0.70
C VAL A 12 -0.26 -14.87 1.85
N PHE A 13 -1.36 -14.13 1.76
CA PHE A 13 -1.78 -13.12 2.72
C PHE A 13 -2.97 -13.60 3.54
N GLU A 14 -2.82 -13.62 4.85
CA GLU A 14 -3.91 -13.88 5.78
C GLU A 14 -4.88 -12.69 5.79
N PRO A 15 -6.14 -12.86 6.19
CA PRO A 15 -7.09 -11.73 6.31
C PRO A 15 -6.55 -10.58 7.19
N ASN A 16 -5.75 -10.91 8.20
CA ASN A 16 -5.06 -9.92 9.03
C ASN A 16 -3.96 -9.15 8.26
N ASP A 17 -3.25 -9.82 7.33
CA ASP A 17 -2.30 -9.15 6.43
C ASP A 17 -3.02 -8.22 5.47
N ILE A 18 -4.19 -8.62 4.96
CA ILE A 18 -5.01 -7.78 4.05
C ILE A 18 -5.47 -6.52 4.77
N GLU A 19 -5.91 -6.63 6.02
CA GLU A 19 -6.31 -5.48 6.83
C GLU A 19 -5.12 -4.55 7.09
N ALA A 20 -3.96 -5.11 7.45
CA ALA A 20 -2.71 -4.38 7.62
C ALA A 20 -2.28 -3.64 6.34
N MET A 21 -2.32 -4.30 5.19
CA MET A 21 -2.00 -3.71 3.89
C MET A 21 -2.99 -2.60 3.52
N SER A 22 -4.27 -2.78 3.86
CA SER A 22 -5.30 -1.77 3.64
C SER A 22 -5.06 -0.52 4.45
N LEU A 23 -4.76 -0.70 5.74
CA LEU A 23 -4.42 0.40 6.64
C LEU A 23 -3.18 1.15 6.15
N ALA A 24 -2.12 0.42 5.76
CA ALA A 24 -0.89 1.01 5.25
C ALA A 24 -1.12 1.83 3.96
N CYS A 25 -2.00 1.35 3.08
CA CYS A 25 -2.36 2.04 1.85
C CYS A 25 -3.17 3.31 2.10
N GLU A 26 -4.16 3.27 3.01
CA GLU A 26 -4.96 4.44 3.41
C GLU A 26 -4.09 5.50 4.08
N GLU A 27 -3.23 5.10 5.01
CA GLU A 27 -2.31 6.02 5.69
C GLU A 27 -1.31 6.65 4.72
N ALA A 28 -0.73 5.86 3.81
CA ALA A 28 0.18 6.38 2.79
C ALA A 28 -0.53 7.37 1.84
N CYS A 29 -1.75 7.05 1.40
CA CYS A 29 -2.56 7.98 0.60
C CYS A 29 -2.84 9.29 1.34
N ASN A 30 -3.14 9.21 2.64
CA ASN A 30 -3.41 10.40 3.46
C ASN A 30 -2.15 11.27 3.63
N SER A 31 -1.00 10.65 3.94
CA SER A 31 0.29 11.34 4.06
C SER A 31 0.75 12.00 2.76
N LEU A 32 0.41 11.41 1.61
CA LEU A 32 0.74 11.95 0.29
C LEU A 32 -0.35 12.90 -0.25
N HIS A 33 -1.38 13.23 0.56
CA HIS A 33 -2.52 14.06 0.16
C HIS A 33 -3.19 13.61 -1.16
N ILE A 34 -3.29 12.29 -1.37
CA ILE A 34 -3.92 11.71 -2.55
C ILE A 34 -5.44 11.71 -2.37
N ASN A 35 -6.04 12.89 -2.55
CA ASN A 35 -7.48 13.10 -2.45
C ASN A 35 -8.15 12.99 -3.81
N GLY A 36 -8.55 11.76 -4.18
CA GLY A 36 -9.40 11.49 -5.34
C GLY A 36 -8.68 10.96 -6.58
N ASP A 37 -7.35 10.94 -6.59
CA ASP A 37 -6.56 10.33 -7.66
C ASP A 37 -6.57 8.80 -7.56
N ALA A 38 -7.53 8.18 -8.25
CA ALA A 38 -7.65 6.73 -8.34
C ALA A 38 -6.36 6.07 -8.85
N ARG A 39 -5.71 6.66 -9.86
CA ARG A 39 -4.43 6.18 -10.40
C ARG A 39 -3.30 6.19 -9.38
N ALA A 40 -3.19 7.26 -8.60
CA ALA A 40 -2.13 7.38 -7.61
C ALA A 40 -2.40 6.45 -6.42
N ARG A 41 -3.66 6.28 -6.02
CA ARG A 41 -4.08 5.26 -5.04
C ARG A 41 -3.76 3.84 -5.53
N GLU A 42 -4.05 3.51 -6.79
CA GLU A 42 -3.69 2.20 -7.38
C GLU A 42 -2.17 1.98 -7.39
N THR A 43 -1.39 3.03 -7.69
CA THR A 43 0.08 2.96 -7.66
C THR A 43 0.59 2.65 -6.25
N ILE A 44 0.05 3.32 -5.23
CA ILE A 44 0.37 3.07 -3.82
C ILE A 44 0.00 1.63 -3.44
N ALA A 45 -1.22 1.19 -3.76
CA ALA A 45 -1.68 -0.16 -3.45
C ALA A 45 -0.79 -1.24 -4.10
N ALA A 46 -0.43 -1.07 -5.37
CA ALA A 46 0.46 -1.97 -6.08
C ALA A 46 1.85 -2.05 -5.42
N ARG A 47 2.40 -0.92 -4.96
CA ARG A 47 3.68 -0.88 -4.23
C ARG A 47 3.60 -1.58 -2.87
N VAL A 48 2.53 -1.33 -2.10
CA VAL A 48 2.28 -2.03 -0.82
C VAL A 48 2.28 -3.55 -1.05
N ILE A 49 1.60 -4.02 -2.09
CA ILE A 49 1.53 -5.45 -2.43
C ILE A 49 2.88 -6.00 -2.86
N ALA A 50 3.66 -5.25 -3.65
CA ALA A 50 5.00 -5.65 -4.06
C ALA A 50 5.93 -5.86 -2.86
N PHE A 51 5.90 -4.96 -1.87
CA PHE A 51 6.65 -5.13 -0.63
C PHE A 51 6.17 -6.31 0.20
N ALA A 52 4.85 -6.51 0.28
CA ALA A 52 4.27 -7.62 1.01
C ALA A 52 4.64 -8.98 0.41
N ARG A 53 4.69 -9.08 -0.93
CA ARG A 53 5.18 -10.28 -1.64
C ARG A 53 6.65 -10.57 -1.40
N ARG A 54 7.44 -9.56 -1.01
CA ARG A 54 8.87 -9.73 -0.66
C ARG A 54 9.07 -10.30 0.75
N GLY A 55 8.00 -10.48 1.51
CA GLY A 55 8.02 -11.01 2.89
C GLY A 55 7.73 -9.97 3.96
N GLU A 56 7.49 -8.71 3.59
CA GLU A 56 7.21 -7.62 4.53
C GLU A 56 5.72 -7.56 4.89
N ARG A 57 5.30 -8.14 6.01
CA ARG A 57 3.88 -8.16 6.41
C ARG A 57 3.49 -7.02 7.37
N SER A 58 4.47 -6.28 7.88
CA SER A 58 4.20 -5.25 8.88
C SER A 58 3.61 -3.99 8.24
N PRO A 59 2.41 -3.53 8.66
CA PRO A 59 1.73 -2.38 8.07
C PRO A 59 2.56 -1.10 8.16
N MET A 60 3.24 -0.90 9.29
CA MET A 60 4.10 0.26 9.50
C MET A 60 5.30 0.28 8.54
N VAL A 61 5.92 -0.88 8.30
CA VAL A 61 7.09 -0.99 7.40
C VAL A 61 6.67 -0.83 5.94
N LEU A 62 5.52 -1.41 5.57
CA LEU A 62 4.92 -1.22 4.25
C LEU A 62 4.63 0.25 3.96
N ARG A 63 3.98 0.94 4.90
CA ARG A 63 3.71 2.38 4.81
C ARG A 63 4.99 3.19 4.70
N ASP A 64 5.95 2.95 5.59
CA ASP A 64 7.22 3.70 5.64
C ASP A 64 8.02 3.55 4.34
N ARG A 65 8.11 2.32 3.80
CA ARG A 65 8.77 2.08 2.51
C ARG A 65 8.07 2.75 1.35
N VAL A 66 6.74 2.67 1.30
CA VAL A 66 5.96 3.32 0.24
C VAL A 66 6.10 4.84 0.31
N LEU A 67 6.11 5.42 1.50
CA LEU A 67 6.38 6.84 1.69
C LEU A 67 7.82 7.19 1.29
N ALA A 68 8.82 6.42 1.71
CA ALA A 68 10.22 6.64 1.33
C ALA A 68 10.41 6.58 -0.19
N GLU A 69 9.80 5.60 -0.86
CA GLU A 69 9.83 5.51 -2.33
C GLU A 69 9.06 6.64 -3.02
N ALA A 70 7.88 7.03 -2.52
CA ALA A 70 7.11 8.12 -3.11
C ALA A 70 7.83 9.47 -3.00
N ASN A 71 8.52 9.70 -1.88
CA ASN A 71 9.38 10.88 -1.71
C ASN A 71 10.63 10.81 -2.60
N ALA A 72 11.19 9.62 -2.85
CA ALA A 72 12.31 9.45 -3.76
C ALA A 72 11.92 9.67 -5.24
N ASP A 73 10.69 9.28 -5.63
CA ASP A 73 10.14 9.48 -6.98
C ASP A 73 9.75 10.95 -7.25
N ALA A 74 9.36 11.69 -6.21
CA ALA A 74 9.07 13.13 -6.28
C ALA A 74 10.33 14.02 -6.33
N GLY A 75 11.52 13.44 -6.16
CA GLY A 75 12.80 14.13 -6.18
C GLY A 75 13.51 14.00 -7.53
N CYS A 76 12.94 14.54 -8.61
CA CYS A 76 13.67 14.80 -9.86
C CYS A 76 13.16 16.06 -10.56
#